data_AF-H8GUD9-F1
#
_entry.id   AF-H8GUD9-F1
#
_cell.length_a   1.000
_cell.length_b   1.000
_cell.length_c   1.000
_cell.angle_alpha   90.00
_cell.angle_beta   90.00
_cell.angle_gamma   90.00
#
_symmetry.space_group_name_H-M   'P 1'
#
loop_
_entity.id
_entity.type
_entity.pdbx_description
1 polymer ?
#
loop_
_entity_poly.entity_id
_entity_poly.type
_entity_poly.pdbx_seq_one_letter_code
_entity_poly.pdbx_strand_id
1 'polypeptide(L)'
;MAILEIDCPVCGEVLELSAEDRAELNPGDVIVCDSCSAEMEVTRNGEGEDFELELLGILTECPNCGEEFEVTDDLLSAAPVIESADGAAVSLVDCPHCHARIELEFEPDPAEPSVSGR
;
A
#
# COMPACT_ATOMS: atom_id res chain seq x y z
N MET A 1 -1.79 -2.34 29.40
CA MET A 1 -1.58 -1.57 28.17
C MET A 1 -2.43 -2.21 27.10
N ALA A 2 -3.37 -1.46 26.53
CA ALA A 2 -4.10 -1.94 25.37
C ALA A 2 -3.21 -1.72 24.16
N ILE A 3 -2.70 -2.81 23.59
CA ILE A 3 -2.18 -2.82 22.24
C ILE A 3 -3.37 -3.04 21.30
N LEU A 4 -3.27 -2.53 20.08
CA LEU A 4 -4.22 -2.82 19.01
C LEU A 4 -3.41 -3.12 17.77
N GLU A 5 -3.91 -4.16 17.16
CA GLU A 5 -3.32 -4.95 16.11
C GLU A 5 -4.02 -4.48 14.84
N ILE A 6 -3.24 -3.94 13.91
CA ILE A 6 -3.72 -3.50 12.60
C ILE A 6 -3.02 -4.34 11.56
N ASP A 7 -3.77 -4.87 10.62
CA ASP A 7 -3.20 -5.64 9.51
C ASP A 7 -2.67 -4.69 8.43
N CYS A 8 -1.43 -4.89 7.99
CA CYS A 8 -0.88 -4.14 6.87
C CYS A 8 -1.58 -4.57 5.57
N PRO A 9 -2.25 -3.67 4.84
CA PRO A 9 -3.00 -4.04 3.64
C PRO A 9 -2.11 -4.55 2.49
N VAL A 10 -0.79 -4.34 2.57
CA VAL A 10 0.17 -4.71 1.53
C VAL A 10 0.74 -6.12 1.74
N CYS A 11 1.22 -6.42 2.94
CA CYS A 11 1.89 -7.69 3.22
C CYS A 11 1.11 -8.61 4.18
N GLY A 12 0.01 -8.13 4.78
CA GLY A 12 -0.76 -8.86 5.78
C GLY A 12 -0.04 -9.03 7.13
N GLU A 13 0.99 -8.22 7.39
CA GLU A 13 1.71 -8.24 8.67
C GLU A 13 0.95 -7.45 9.73
N VAL A 14 0.86 -7.99 10.94
CA VAL A 14 0.21 -7.34 12.08
C VAL A 14 1.12 -6.27 12.69
N LEU A 15 0.69 -5.02 12.59
CA LEU A 15 1.29 -3.86 13.24
C LEU A 15 0.71 -3.70 14.66
N GLU A 16 1.57 -3.81 15.66
CA GLU A 16 1.21 -3.64 17.07
C GLU A 16 1.45 -2.19 17.51
N LEU A 17 0.41 -1.36 17.55
CA LEU A 17 0.52 0.02 18.04
C LEU A 17 0.23 0.08 19.54
N SER A 18 1.06 0.79 20.30
CA SER A 18 0.80 1.05 21.72
C SER A 18 -0.16 2.23 21.92
N ALA A 19 -0.73 2.35 23.12
CA ALA A 19 -1.57 3.51 23.45
C ALA A 19 -0.77 4.83 23.47
N GLU A 20 0.55 4.77 23.69
CA GLU A 20 1.42 5.93 23.67
C GLU A 20 1.64 6.39 22.22
N ASP A 21 1.99 5.47 21.32
CA ASP A 21 2.15 5.77 19.88
C ASP A 21 0.87 6.38 19.30
N ARG A 22 -0.30 5.83 19.61
CA ARG A 22 -1.59 6.37 19.13
C ARG A 22 -1.92 7.74 19.66
N ALA A 23 -1.53 8.04 20.90
CA ALA A 23 -1.77 9.35 21.48
C ALA A 23 -0.92 10.43 20.79
N GLU A 24 0.17 10.03 20.15
CA GLU A 24 1.05 10.91 19.37
C GLU A 24 0.62 11.03 17.89
N LEU A 25 -0.05 10.00 17.36
CA LEU A 25 -0.56 9.97 15.98
C LEU A 25 -1.85 10.79 15.80
N ASN A 26 -1.89 11.65 14.80
CA ASN A 26 -3.08 12.42 14.42
C ASN A 26 -3.54 12.02 13.02
N PRO A 27 -4.82 12.29 12.67
CA PRO A 27 -5.25 12.15 11.29
C PRO A 27 -4.40 13.05 10.37
N GLY A 28 -3.80 12.46 9.34
CA GLY A 28 -2.81 13.06 8.44
C GLY A 28 -1.34 12.72 8.78
N ASP A 29 -1.07 11.98 9.86
CA ASP A 29 0.26 11.41 10.11
C ASP A 29 0.49 10.15 9.26
N VAL A 30 1.74 9.92 8.85
CA VAL A 30 2.15 8.76 8.03
C VAL A 30 2.87 7.72 8.90
N ILE A 31 2.44 6.47 8.80
CA ILE A 31 3.02 5.30 9.44
C ILE A 31 3.66 4.42 8.38
N VAL A 32 4.87 3.95 8.63
CA VAL A 32 5.59 3.06 7.72
C VAL A 32 5.58 1.64 8.26
N CYS A 33 5.20 0.67 7.43
CA CYS A 33 5.30 -0.74 7.79
C CYS A 33 6.78 -1.17 7.86
N ASP A 34 7.21 -1.77 8.98
CA ASP A 34 8.60 -2.18 9.17
C ASP A 34 9.04 -3.30 8.20
N SER A 35 8.08 -4.11 7.72
CA SER A 35 8.38 -5.28 6.88
C SER A 35 8.34 -5.01 5.37
N CYS A 36 7.38 -4.22 4.90
CA CYS A 36 7.21 -3.93 3.47
C CYS A 36 7.46 -2.46 3.10
N SER A 37 7.84 -1.61 4.06
CA SER A 37 8.04 -0.18 3.87
C SER A 37 6.85 0.55 3.24
N ALA A 38 5.63 0.01 3.40
CA ALA A 38 4.41 0.65 2.94
C ALA A 38 4.09 1.90 3.79
N GLU A 39 3.75 3.00 3.13
CA GLU A 39 3.39 4.27 3.76
C GLU A 39 1.86 4.38 3.87
N MET A 40 1.38 4.51 5.11
CA MET A 40 -0.04 4.51 5.44
C MET A 40 -0.39 5.79 6.18
N GLU A 41 -1.34 6.55 5.66
CA GLU A 41 -1.88 7.73 6.34
C GLU A 41 -2.89 7.30 7.39
N VAL A 42 -2.80 7.90 8.57
CA VAL A 42 -3.87 7.84 9.57
C VAL A 42 -5.01 8.71 9.08
N THR A 43 -6.14 8.13 8.67
CA THR A 43 -7.33 8.90 8.29
C THR A 43 -8.24 9.14 9.48
N ARG A 44 -8.16 8.27 10.50
CA ARG A 44 -8.92 8.41 11.74
C ARG A 44 -8.17 7.86 12.93
N ASN A 45 -8.10 8.68 13.99
CA ASN A 45 -7.59 8.28 15.30
C ASN A 45 -8.67 8.56 16.35
N GLY A 46 -9.43 7.53 16.71
CA GLY A 46 -10.38 7.58 17.83
C GLY A 46 -9.81 6.90 19.09
N GLU A 47 -10.21 7.36 20.27
CA GLU A 47 -9.96 6.64 21.54
C GLU A 47 -10.72 5.29 21.53
N GLY A 48 -10.19 4.25 20.88
CA GLY A 48 -10.83 2.93 20.80
C GLY A 48 -10.44 2.08 19.59
N GLU A 49 -11.45 1.40 19.01
CA GLU A 49 -11.38 0.50 17.84
C GLU A 49 -11.54 1.27 16.50
N ASP A 50 -11.78 2.58 16.55
CA ASP A 50 -12.05 3.46 15.40
C ASP A 50 -10.76 4.03 14.76
N PHE A 51 -9.72 3.19 14.60
CA PHE A 51 -8.47 3.57 13.96
C PHE A 51 -8.49 3.12 12.50
N GLU A 52 -8.39 4.07 11.56
CA GLU A 52 -8.51 3.82 10.12
C GLU A 52 -7.22 4.31 9.42
N LEU A 53 -6.68 3.47 8.53
CA LEU A 53 -5.50 3.74 7.73
C LEU A 53 -5.84 3.72 6.25
N GLU A 54 -5.26 4.64 5.48
CA GLU A 54 -5.33 4.65 4.02
C GLU A 54 -3.92 4.50 3.44
N LEU A 55 -3.76 3.62 2.45
CA LEU A 55 -2.47 3.41 1.81
C LEU A 55 -2.17 4.59 0.87
N LEU A 56 -1.13 5.37 1.17
CA LEU A 56 -0.71 6.49 0.32
C LEU A 56 0.10 6.00 -0.87
N GLY A 57 0.89 4.95 -0.66
CA GLY A 57 1.71 4.35 -1.68
C GLY A 57 2.62 3.25 -1.12
N ILE A 58 3.24 2.55 -2.04
CA ILE A 58 4.16 1.45 -1.77
C ILE A 58 5.54 1.88 -2.23
N LEU A 59 6.52 1.90 -1.32
CA LEU A 59 7.89 2.16 -1.68
C LEU A 59 8.48 0.91 -2.33
N THR A 60 8.91 1.03 -3.59
CA THR A 60 9.55 -0.08 -4.32
C THR A 60 10.85 0.39 -4.96
N GLU A 61 11.81 -0.53 -5.10
CA GLU A 61 13.11 -0.23 -5.69
C GLU A 61 13.07 -0.47 -7.21
N CYS A 62 13.52 0.51 -7.99
CA CYS A 62 13.64 0.33 -9.42
C CYS A 62 14.77 -0.67 -9.76
N PRO A 63 14.51 -1.78 -10.47
CA PRO A 63 15.54 -2.76 -10.82
C PRO A 63 16.58 -2.25 -11.83
N ASN A 64 16.33 -1.11 -12.47
CA ASN A 64 17.24 -0.53 -13.46
C ASN A 64 18.23 0.48 -12.85
N CYS A 65 17.76 1.37 -11.98
CA CYS A 65 18.62 2.39 -11.35
C CYS A 65 18.95 2.13 -9.88
N GLY A 66 18.24 1.20 -9.22
CA GLY A 66 18.39 0.94 -7.79
C GLY A 66 17.92 2.09 -6.91
N GLU A 67 17.03 2.94 -7.42
CA GLU A 67 16.45 4.04 -6.65
C GLU A 67 15.06 3.66 -6.18
N GLU A 68 14.77 3.95 -4.92
CA GLU A 68 13.46 3.78 -4.30
C GLU A 68 12.49 4.83 -4.83
N PHE A 69 11.27 4.41 -5.18
CA PHE A 69 10.21 5.32 -5.61
C PHE A 69 8.85 4.86 -5.09
N GLU A 70 7.96 5.84 -4.93
CA GLU A 70 6.61 5.62 -4.42
C GLU A 70 5.68 5.22 -5.57
N VAL A 71 5.04 4.07 -5.43
CA VAL A 71 3.94 3.64 -6.29
C VAL A 71 2.64 4.03 -5.62
N THR A 72 1.98 5.06 -6.12
CA THR A 72 0.68 5.54 -5.62
C THR A 72 -0.47 4.93 -6.42
N ASP A 73 -1.69 4.98 -5.88
CA ASP A 73 -2.90 4.59 -6.62
C ASP A 73 -3.06 5.39 -7.92
N ASP A 74 -2.79 6.69 -7.91
CA ASP A 74 -2.85 7.53 -9.12
C ASP A 74 -1.88 7.05 -10.20
N LEU A 75 -0.67 6.65 -9.80
CA LEU A 75 0.35 6.12 -10.70
C LEU A 75 -0.06 4.74 -11.25
N LEU A 76 -0.71 3.90 -10.44
CA LEU A 76 -1.28 2.61 -10.86
C LEU A 76 -2.47 2.78 -11.80
N SER A 77 -3.35 3.73 -11.52
CA SER A 77 -4.54 4.04 -12.31
C SER A 77 -4.18 4.65 -13.66
N ALA A 78 -3.09 5.41 -13.73
CA ALA A 78 -2.52 5.91 -14.97
C ALA A 78 -1.71 4.85 -15.75
N ALA A 79 -1.22 3.80 -15.07
CA ALA A 79 -0.40 2.76 -15.65
C ALA A 79 -1.25 1.76 -16.48
N PRO A 80 -0.85 1.44 -17.72
CA PRO A 80 -1.51 0.39 -18.47
C PRO A 80 -1.21 -0.99 -17.86
N VAL A 81 -2.27 -1.76 -17.60
CA VAL A 81 -2.18 -3.17 -17.18
C VAL A 81 -2.05 -4.05 -18.42
N ILE A 82 -1.04 -4.94 -18.42
CA ILE A 82 -0.80 -5.92 -19.48
C ILE A 82 -0.71 -7.34 -18.90
N GLU A 83 -0.83 -8.34 -19.77
CA GLU A 83 -0.55 -9.73 -19.43
C GLU A 83 0.93 -10.01 -19.73
N SER A 84 1.72 -10.35 -18.71
CA SER A 84 3.12 -10.77 -18.87
C SER A 84 3.21 -12.14 -19.56
N ALA A 85 4.42 -12.52 -19.99
CA ALA A 85 4.68 -13.77 -20.70
C ALA A 85 4.24 -15.03 -19.93
N ASP A 86 4.20 -14.95 -18.60
CA ASP A 86 3.79 -16.03 -17.70
C ASP A 86 2.26 -16.07 -17.45
N GLY A 87 1.49 -15.15 -18.04
CA GLY A 87 0.03 -15.06 -17.89
C GLY A 87 -0.44 -14.27 -16.67
N ALA A 88 0.48 -13.60 -15.95
CA ALA A 88 0.15 -12.72 -14.85
C ALA A 88 -0.24 -11.31 -15.33
N ALA A 89 -1.19 -10.67 -14.66
CA ALA A 89 -1.56 -9.29 -14.92
C ALA A 89 -0.58 -8.36 -14.19
N VAL A 90 0.12 -7.50 -14.92
CA VAL A 90 1.10 -6.57 -14.37
C VAL A 90 0.80 -5.14 -14.80
N SER A 91 1.05 -4.19 -13.92
CA SER A 91 0.98 -2.76 -14.21
C SER A 91 2.32 -2.28 -14.74
N LEU A 92 2.33 -1.66 -15.92
CA LEU A 92 3.54 -1.04 -16.49
C LEU A 92 3.68 0.39 -15.97
N VAL A 93 4.56 0.56 -15.00
CA VAL A 93 4.88 1.88 -14.44
C VAL A 93 6.23 2.37 -14.94
N ASP A 94 6.37 3.68 -15.13
CA ASP A 94 7.63 4.30 -15.53
C ASP A 94 8.33 4.86 -14.28
N CYS A 95 9.57 4.44 -14.04
CA CYS A 95 10.36 4.97 -12.93
C CYS A 95 10.56 6.49 -13.08
N PRO A 96 10.26 7.31 -12.07
CA PRO A 96 10.42 8.77 -12.19
C PRO A 96 11.89 9.23 -12.28
N HIS A 97 12.84 8.37 -11.87
CA HIS A 97 14.27 8.70 -11.86
C HIS A 97 14.96 8.37 -13.18
N CYS A 98 14.67 7.21 -13.76
CA CYS A 98 15.34 6.74 -14.97
C CYS A 98 14.41 6.56 -16.17
N HIS A 99 13.10 6.75 -15.99
CA HIS A 99 12.06 6.51 -17.00
C HIS A 99 12.10 5.09 -17.60
N ALA A 100 12.69 4.15 -16.86
CA ALA A 100 12.61 2.75 -17.23
C ALA A 100 11.20 2.24 -16.96
N ARG A 101 10.69 1.44 -17.89
CA ARG A 101 9.41 0.78 -17.75
C ARG A 101 9.58 -0.47 -16.89
N ILE A 102 8.82 -0.55 -15.81
CA ILE A 102 8.87 -1.61 -14.81
C ILE A 102 7.52 -2.34 -14.83
N GLU A 103 7.59 -3.67 -14.84
CA GLU A 103 6.42 -4.54 -14.70
C GLU A 103 6.22 -4.84 -13.21
N LEU A 104 5.12 -4.37 -12.63
CA LEU A 104 4.78 -4.63 -11.24
C LEU A 104 3.55 -5.54 -11.17
N GLU A 105 3.70 -6.68 -10.49
CA GLU A 105 2.61 -7.59 -10.19
C GLU A 105 1.92 -7.12 -8.90
N PHE A 106 0.68 -6.66 -9.02
CA PHE A 106 -0.16 -6.34 -7.88
C PHE A 106 -1.32 -7.32 -7.85
N GLU A 107 -1.56 -7.91 -6.68
CA GLU A 107 -2.84 -8.56 -6.44
C GLU A 107 -3.89 -7.45 -6.44
N PRO A 108 -4.82 -7.40 -7.41
CA PRO A 108 -5.92 -6.45 -7.30
C PRO A 108 -6.63 -6.77 -5.99
N ASP A 109 -6.94 -5.73 -5.20
CA ASP A 109 -7.76 -5.87 -4.01
C ASP A 109 -8.87 -6.89 -4.30
N PRO A 110 -9.10 -7.89 -3.42
CA PRO A 110 -10.28 -8.73 -3.52
C PRO A 110 -11.53 -7.91 -3.15
N ALA A 111 -11.75 -6.78 -3.83
CA ALA A 111 -13.07 -6.23 -4.07
C ALA A 111 -13.82 -7.27 -4.92
N GLU A 112 -14.39 -8.22 -4.20
CA GLU A 112 -15.20 -9.35 -4.63
C GLU A 112 -15.84 -9.14 -6.02
N PRO A 113 -15.63 -10.06 -6.99
CA PRO A 113 -16.58 -10.21 -8.06
C PRO A 113 -17.86 -10.80 -7.45
N SER A 114 -18.67 -9.96 -6.81
CA SER A 114 -20.06 -10.27 -6.46
C SER A 114 -20.88 -10.25 -7.74
N VAL A 115 -20.67 -11.26 -8.59
CA VAL A 115 -21.69 -11.77 -9.48
C VAL A 115 -22.83 -12.30 -8.62
N SER A 116 -23.94 -11.58 -8.54
CA SER A 116 -25.21 -12.16 -8.14
C SER A 116 -26.31 -11.52 -8.98
N GLY A 117 -26.78 -12.32 -9.95
CA GLY A 117 -27.63 -11.86 -11.04
C GLY A 117 -29.02 -11.41 -10.60
N ARG A 118 -29.64 -10.60 -11.45
CA ARG A 118 -31.08 -10.62 -11.68
C ARG A 118 -31.44 -10.11 -13.06
#